data_AF-A0A319FKT5-F1
#
_entry.id   AF-A0A319FKT5-F1
#
_cell.length_a   1.000
_cell.length_b   1.000
_cell.length_c   1.000
_cell.angle_alpha   90.00
_cell.angle_beta   90.00
_cell.angle_gamma   90.00
#
_symmetry.space_group_name_H-M   'P 1'
#
loop_
_entity.id
_entity.type
_entity.pdbx_description
1 polymer ?
#
loop_
_entity_poly.entity_id
_entity_poly.type
_entity_poly.pdbx_seq_one_letter_code
_entity_poly.pdbx_strand_id
1 'polypeptide(L)'
;MSLTLKLSSLVIRTLSKPIANQLKAQAREHERFRRICVSMAQGLHQIDMRLRLGNIRDNAASQKRAAAEAELRKHKPSSPTAKTAAEAKAEEEAMAKAKAAAEEAAKPAPKPHIRPLSESKAIESGATFISETFLFLVAGGLIVFESWRSRRKETTRREDVETRLAELEQSEKAARQALLALEKELLQHKAKHGELPRSSARILPREVWDVEQEEVKTPEEPSLFSWITSYLPFGESPEQRAESVIKESKSAAKPPVDAQAS
;
A
#
# COMPACT_ATOMS: atom_id res chain seq x y z
N MET A 1 -19.97 27.45 -0.44
CA MET A 1 -18.97 26.56 -1.05
C MET A 1 -18.66 26.82 -2.53
N SER A 2 -19.43 27.64 -3.27
CA SER A 2 -19.17 27.90 -4.71
C SER A 2 -18.03 28.91 -4.98
N LEU A 3 -17.75 29.83 -4.05
CA LEU A 3 -16.72 30.87 -4.22
C LEU A 3 -15.29 30.29 -4.27
N THR A 4 -14.96 29.33 -3.42
CA THR A 4 -13.65 28.67 -3.40
C THR A 4 -13.42 27.84 -4.67
N LEU A 5 -14.46 27.15 -5.18
CA LEU A 5 -14.42 26.42 -6.44
C LEU A 5 -14.29 27.36 -7.66
N LYS A 6 -14.93 28.53 -7.62
CA LYS A 6 -14.81 29.56 -8.67
C LYS A 6 -13.43 30.21 -8.68
N LEU A 7 -12.87 30.52 -7.51
CA LEU A 7 -11.53 31.10 -7.40
C LEU A 7 -10.45 30.10 -7.81
N SER A 8 -10.54 28.85 -7.37
CA SER A 8 -9.60 27.80 -7.78
C SER A 8 -9.65 27.52 -9.28
N SER A 9 -10.83 27.39 -9.88
CA SER A 9 -10.95 27.21 -11.34
C SER A 9 -10.46 28.41 -12.14
N LEU A 10 -10.63 29.64 -11.62
CA LEU A 10 -10.09 30.85 -12.23
C LEU A 10 -8.56 30.87 -12.16
N VAL A 11 -7.95 30.55 -11.01
CA VAL A 11 -6.49 30.48 -10.83
C VAL A 11 -5.87 29.41 -11.72
N ILE A 12 -6.49 28.23 -11.82
CA ILE A 12 -6.02 27.16 -12.71
C ILE A 12 -6.03 27.65 -14.16
N ARG A 13 -7.07 28.38 -14.57
CA ARG A 13 -7.20 28.90 -15.93
C ARG A 13 -6.24 30.06 -16.21
N THR A 14 -5.97 30.91 -15.23
CA THR A 14 -5.05 32.05 -15.37
C THR A 14 -3.59 31.62 -15.33
N LEU A 15 -3.23 30.51 -14.68
CA LEU A 15 -1.86 30.00 -14.70
C LEU A 15 -1.62 29.03 -15.86
N SER A 16 -2.53 28.10 -16.13
CA SER A 16 -2.30 27.06 -17.16
C SER A 16 -2.23 27.62 -18.58
N LYS A 17 -3.08 28.59 -18.92
CA LYS A 17 -3.15 29.13 -20.28
C LYS A 17 -1.92 29.93 -20.70
N PRO A 18 -1.43 30.93 -19.94
CA PRO A 18 -0.23 31.66 -20.35
C PRO A 18 1.00 30.77 -20.36
N ILE A 19 1.15 29.85 -19.39
CA ILE A 19 2.28 28.92 -19.34
C ILE A 19 2.27 28.01 -20.58
N ALA A 20 1.13 27.42 -20.92
CA ALA A 20 1.02 26.58 -22.12
C ALA A 20 1.33 27.37 -23.41
N ASN A 21 0.85 28.61 -23.52
CA ASN A 21 1.12 29.45 -24.68
C ASN A 21 2.60 29.86 -24.78
N GLN A 22 3.26 30.16 -23.66
CA GLN A 22 4.68 30.47 -23.60
C GLN A 22 5.54 29.25 -23.96
N LEU A 23 5.21 28.06 -23.44
CA LEU A 23 5.90 26.83 -23.82
C LEU A 23 5.72 26.52 -25.31
N LYS A 24 4.53 26.75 -25.88
CA LYS A 24 4.30 26.60 -27.33
C LYS A 24 5.16 27.56 -28.16
N ALA A 25 5.33 28.81 -27.72
CA ALA A 25 6.21 29.77 -28.37
C ALA A 25 7.68 29.32 -28.28
N GLN A 26 8.15 28.93 -27.09
CA GLN A 26 9.51 28.41 -26.91
C GLN A 26 9.80 27.13 -27.69
N ALA A 27 8.80 26.26 -27.90
CA ALA A 27 8.95 25.07 -28.73
C ALA A 27 9.17 25.37 -30.22
N ARG A 28 8.82 26.58 -30.66
CA ARG A 28 9.13 27.05 -32.03
C ARG A 28 10.51 27.70 -32.10
N GLU A 29 10.92 28.37 -31.04
CA GLU A 29 12.21 29.10 -30.97
C GLU A 29 13.40 28.18 -30.64
N HIS A 30 13.19 27.10 -29.88
CA HIS A 30 14.27 26.20 -29.44
C HIS A 30 14.12 24.78 -29.98
N GLU A 31 15.05 24.37 -30.85
CA GLU A 31 15.07 23.01 -31.44
C GLU A 31 15.29 21.89 -30.42
N ARG A 32 16.05 22.14 -29.34
CA ARG A 32 16.24 21.16 -28.26
C ARG A 32 14.92 20.89 -27.55
N PHE A 33 14.19 21.96 -27.21
CA PHE A 33 12.90 21.85 -26.56
C PHE A 33 11.85 21.23 -27.49
N ARG A 34 11.84 21.60 -28.78
CA ARG A 34 11.02 20.96 -29.82
C ARG A 34 11.21 19.44 -29.85
N ARG A 35 12.46 18.97 -29.86
CA ARG A 35 12.77 17.52 -29.85
C ARG A 35 12.23 16.82 -28.60
N ILE A 36 12.36 17.45 -27.44
CA ILE A 36 11.81 16.93 -26.19
C ILE A 36 10.28 16.82 -26.29
N CYS A 37 9.59 17.90 -26.68
CA CYS A 37 8.14 17.90 -26.87
C CYS A 37 7.67 16.80 -27.84
N VAL A 38 8.35 16.67 -28.99
CA VAL A 38 8.02 15.65 -30.01
C VAL A 38 8.24 14.24 -29.47
N SER A 39 9.36 13.98 -28.82
CA SER A 39 9.67 12.66 -28.23
C SER A 39 8.66 12.25 -27.15
N MET A 40 8.27 13.18 -26.27
CA MET A 40 7.29 12.94 -25.22
C MET A 40 5.89 12.70 -25.80
N ALA A 41 5.47 13.54 -26.77
CA ALA A 41 4.18 13.39 -27.43
C ALA A 41 4.10 12.07 -28.22
N GLN A 42 5.17 11.67 -28.90
CA GLN A 42 5.24 10.39 -29.60
C GLN A 42 5.22 9.21 -28.63
N GLY A 43 5.97 9.28 -27.53
CA GLY A 43 5.97 8.25 -26.48
C GLY A 43 4.58 8.08 -25.86
N LEU A 44 3.95 9.18 -25.46
CA LEU A 44 2.58 9.17 -24.92
C LEU A 44 1.57 8.64 -25.94
N HIS A 45 1.68 9.03 -27.22
CA HIS A 45 0.81 8.51 -28.25
C HIS A 45 0.97 7.01 -28.46
N GLN A 46 2.21 6.51 -28.44
CA GLN A 46 2.48 5.08 -28.53
C GLN A 46 1.93 4.31 -27.34
N ILE A 47 2.03 4.86 -26.12
CA ILE A 47 1.46 4.26 -24.91
C ILE A 47 -0.07 4.26 -24.97
N ASP A 48 -0.69 5.40 -25.29
CA ASP A 48 -2.15 5.53 -25.41
C ASP A 48 -2.71 4.57 -26.47
N MET A 49 -2.12 4.53 -27.67
CA MET A 49 -2.53 3.59 -28.72
C MET A 49 -2.25 2.14 -28.32
N ARG A 50 -1.15 1.85 -27.64
CA ARG A 50 -0.86 0.50 -27.15
C ARG A 50 -1.88 0.04 -26.12
N LEU A 51 -2.28 0.90 -25.18
CA LEU A 51 -3.29 0.57 -24.17
C LEU A 51 -4.67 0.38 -24.81
N ARG A 52 -5.07 1.28 -25.72
CA ARG A 52 -6.35 1.14 -26.44
C ARG A 52 -6.41 -0.13 -27.28
N LEU A 53 -5.37 -0.39 -28.07
CA LEU A 53 -5.30 -1.57 -28.91
C LEU A 53 -5.12 -2.84 -28.08
N GLY A 54 -4.37 -2.77 -26.98
CA GLY A 54 -4.24 -3.86 -26.00
C GLY A 54 -5.60 -4.24 -25.43
N ASN A 55 -6.31 -3.29 -24.82
CA ASN A 55 -7.63 -3.55 -24.24
C ASN A 55 -8.64 -4.13 -25.24
N ILE A 56 -8.65 -3.65 -26.49
CA ILE A 56 -9.55 -4.15 -27.54
C ILE A 56 -9.15 -5.58 -27.97
N ARG A 57 -7.85 -5.83 -28.14
CA ARG A 57 -7.33 -7.13 -28.59
C ARG A 57 -7.44 -8.20 -27.52
N ASP A 58 -7.14 -7.88 -26.27
CA ASP A 58 -7.20 -8.82 -25.16
C ASP A 58 -8.65 -9.29 -24.93
N ASN A 59 -9.63 -8.40 -25.14
CA ASN A 59 -11.06 -8.75 -25.10
C ASN A 59 -11.48 -9.62 -26.31
N ALA A 60 -11.07 -9.24 -27.53
CA ALA A 60 -11.38 -10.05 -28.71
C ALA A 60 -10.70 -11.43 -28.69
N ALA A 61 -9.47 -11.52 -28.17
CA ALA A 61 -8.73 -12.76 -28.03
C ALA A 61 -9.31 -13.63 -26.91
N SER A 62 -9.73 -13.05 -25.78
CA SER A 62 -10.39 -13.81 -24.72
C SER A 62 -11.74 -14.38 -25.16
N GLN A 63 -12.53 -13.61 -25.92
CA GLN A 63 -13.78 -14.08 -26.51
C GLN A 63 -13.56 -15.23 -27.51
N LYS A 64 -12.55 -15.10 -28.40
CA LYS A 64 -12.20 -16.17 -29.36
C LYS A 64 -11.72 -17.44 -28.67
N ARG A 65 -10.91 -17.31 -27.60
CA ARG A 65 -10.46 -18.45 -26.79
C ARG A 65 -11.63 -19.11 -26.05
N ALA A 66 -12.54 -18.32 -25.48
CA ALA A 66 -13.74 -18.85 -24.84
C ALA A 66 -14.66 -19.57 -25.83
N ALA A 67 -14.80 -19.07 -27.07
CA ALA A 67 -15.56 -19.72 -28.12
C ALA A 67 -14.91 -21.03 -28.61
N ALA A 68 -13.60 -21.03 -28.86
CA ALA A 68 -12.85 -22.22 -29.26
C ALA A 68 -12.85 -23.30 -28.16
N GLU A 69 -12.76 -22.90 -26.88
CA GLU A 69 -12.87 -23.81 -25.76
C GLU A 69 -14.31 -24.37 -25.61
N ALA A 70 -15.33 -23.55 -25.86
CA ALA A 70 -16.73 -24.02 -25.88
C ALA A 70 -16.99 -25.02 -27.01
N GLU A 71 -16.39 -24.83 -28.18
CA GLU A 71 -16.46 -25.78 -29.31
C GLU A 71 -15.70 -27.08 -28.99
N LEU A 72 -14.52 -26.99 -28.38
CA LEU A 72 -13.79 -28.16 -27.86
C LEU A 72 -14.58 -28.93 -26.81
N ARG A 73 -15.31 -28.24 -25.92
CA ARG A 73 -16.16 -28.86 -24.90
C ARG A 73 -17.38 -29.58 -25.51
N LYS A 74 -17.95 -29.05 -26.61
CA LYS A 74 -19.07 -29.70 -27.33
C LYS A 74 -18.68 -31.02 -28.00
N HIS A 75 -17.43 -31.12 -28.48
CA HIS A 75 -16.93 -32.32 -29.16
C HIS A 75 -16.23 -33.33 -28.22
N LYS A 76 -16.20 -33.08 -26.91
CA LYS A 76 -15.65 -34.02 -25.93
C LYS A 76 -16.73 -35.05 -25.57
N PRO A 77 -16.55 -36.34 -25.89
CA PRO A 77 -17.59 -37.35 -25.65
C PRO A 77 -17.78 -37.59 -24.14
N SER A 78 -19.01 -37.42 -23.65
CA SER A 78 -19.37 -37.58 -22.23
C SER A 78 -19.94 -38.96 -21.88
N SER A 79 -19.97 -39.92 -22.81
CA SER A 79 -20.42 -41.28 -22.51
C SER A 79 -19.71 -42.35 -23.36
N PRO A 80 -19.28 -43.47 -22.76
CA PRO A 80 -18.57 -44.54 -23.46
C PRO A 80 -19.60 -45.51 -24.07
N THR A 81 -20.09 -45.19 -25.26
CA THR A 81 -20.93 -46.12 -26.04
C THR A 81 -20.23 -46.45 -27.36
N ALA A 82 -20.26 -47.73 -27.77
CA ALA A 82 -19.58 -48.23 -28.96
C ALA A 82 -20.18 -47.61 -30.24
N LYS A 83 -19.45 -46.68 -30.87
CA LYS A 83 -19.85 -46.01 -32.12
C LYS A 83 -19.24 -46.69 -33.34
N THR A 84 -19.91 -46.55 -34.47
CA THR A 84 -19.51 -47.06 -35.78
C THR A 84 -18.21 -46.41 -36.26
N ALA A 85 -17.32 -47.16 -36.93
CA ALA A 85 -15.98 -46.69 -37.32
C ALA A 85 -15.95 -45.42 -38.20
N ALA A 86 -17.03 -45.12 -38.90
CA ALA A 86 -17.18 -43.89 -39.69
C ALA A 86 -17.43 -42.64 -38.83
N GLU A 87 -18.17 -42.79 -37.73
CA GLU A 87 -18.51 -41.69 -36.82
C GLU A 87 -17.34 -41.36 -35.89
N ALA A 88 -16.56 -42.38 -35.49
CA ALA A 88 -15.34 -42.20 -34.72
C ALA A 88 -14.28 -41.37 -35.48
N LYS A 89 -14.10 -41.63 -36.78
CA LYS A 89 -13.19 -40.86 -37.64
C LYS A 89 -13.67 -39.40 -37.81
N ALA A 90 -14.97 -39.21 -37.98
CA ALA A 90 -15.54 -37.86 -38.11
C ALA A 90 -15.41 -37.03 -36.81
N GLU A 91 -15.59 -37.66 -35.64
CA GLU A 91 -15.42 -37.00 -34.33
C GLU A 91 -13.94 -36.70 -34.00
N GLU A 92 -13.02 -37.60 -34.38
CA GLU A 92 -11.58 -37.39 -34.22
C GLU A 92 -11.08 -36.24 -35.10
N GLU A 93 -11.49 -36.19 -36.37
CA GLU A 93 -11.17 -35.10 -37.27
C GLU A 93 -11.77 -33.75 -36.81
N ALA A 94 -12.99 -33.77 -36.26
CA ALA A 94 -13.61 -32.58 -35.69
C ALA A 94 -12.89 -32.10 -34.43
N MET A 95 -12.47 -33.01 -33.54
CA MET A 95 -11.63 -32.67 -32.38
C MET A 95 -10.24 -32.20 -32.78
N ALA A 96 -9.63 -32.77 -33.82
CA ALA A 96 -8.33 -32.33 -34.33
C ALA A 96 -8.41 -30.92 -34.93
N LYS A 97 -9.48 -30.63 -35.69
CA LYS A 97 -9.76 -29.29 -36.23
C LYS A 97 -10.05 -28.27 -35.11
N ALA A 98 -10.82 -28.65 -34.09
CA ALA A 98 -11.10 -27.78 -32.95
C ALA A 98 -9.85 -27.51 -32.10
N LYS A 99 -8.96 -28.49 -31.93
CA LYS A 99 -7.67 -28.31 -31.24
C LYS A 99 -6.73 -27.42 -32.04
N ALA A 100 -6.66 -27.60 -33.36
CA ALA A 100 -5.87 -26.74 -34.24
C ALA A 100 -6.40 -25.30 -34.23
N ALA A 101 -7.72 -25.09 -34.21
CA ALA A 101 -8.34 -23.77 -34.11
C ALA A 101 -8.07 -23.10 -32.74
N ALA A 102 -8.06 -23.87 -31.65
CA ALA A 102 -7.70 -23.35 -30.33
C ALA A 102 -6.21 -23.00 -30.22
N GLU A 103 -5.33 -23.78 -30.84
CA GLU A 103 -3.90 -23.49 -30.91
C GLU A 103 -3.60 -22.25 -31.77
N GLU A 104 -4.35 -22.05 -32.86
CA GLU A 104 -4.29 -20.83 -33.67
C GLU A 104 -4.80 -19.60 -32.88
N ALA A 105 -5.88 -19.74 -32.11
CA ALA A 105 -6.39 -18.69 -31.21
C ALA A 105 -5.48 -18.42 -30.00
N ALA A 106 -4.53 -19.31 -29.70
CA ALA A 106 -3.53 -19.12 -28.66
C ALA A 106 -2.32 -18.29 -29.14
N LYS A 107 -2.07 -18.21 -30.46
CA LYS A 107 -0.92 -17.46 -31.01
C LYS A 107 -1.03 -15.94 -30.75
N PRO A 108 0.04 -15.27 -30.27
CA PRO A 108 -0.01 -13.84 -29.97
C PRO A 108 -0.14 -13.01 -31.25
N ALA A 109 -1.09 -12.07 -31.26
CA ALA A 109 -1.33 -11.19 -32.40
C ALA A 109 -0.12 -10.26 -32.69
N PRO A 110 0.14 -9.91 -33.97
CA PRO A 110 1.26 -9.05 -34.34
C PRO A 110 1.14 -7.64 -33.73
N LYS A 111 2.30 -7.06 -33.39
CA LYS A 111 2.39 -5.71 -32.79
C LYS A 111 1.81 -4.67 -33.78
N PRO A 112 0.90 -3.78 -33.35
CA PRO A 112 0.37 -2.76 -34.23
C PRO A 112 1.46 -1.75 -34.60
N HIS A 113 1.61 -1.47 -35.90
CA HIS A 113 2.43 -0.35 -36.35
C HIS A 113 1.63 0.95 -36.18
N ILE A 114 2.03 1.78 -35.21
CA ILE A 114 1.37 3.04 -34.87
C ILE A 114 2.06 4.15 -35.67
N ARG A 115 1.30 4.89 -36.48
CA ARG A 115 1.83 6.01 -37.25
C ARG A 115 2.23 7.16 -36.30
N PRO A 116 3.39 7.79 -36.49
CA PRO A 116 3.77 8.94 -35.67
C PRO A 116 2.82 10.12 -35.90
N LEU A 117 2.64 10.97 -34.88
CA LEU A 117 1.90 12.23 -35.02
C LEU A 117 2.62 13.19 -35.97
N SER A 118 1.84 14.04 -36.63
CA SER A 118 2.38 15.21 -37.31
C SER A 118 3.14 16.08 -36.33
N GLU A 119 4.19 16.72 -36.80
CA GLU A 119 5.10 17.45 -35.93
C GLU A 119 4.42 18.63 -35.21
N SER A 120 3.52 19.35 -35.89
CA SER A 120 2.73 20.43 -35.29
C SER A 120 1.88 19.96 -34.12
N LYS A 121 1.22 18.81 -34.27
CA LYS A 121 0.37 18.21 -33.23
C LYS A 121 1.20 17.64 -32.08
N ALA A 122 2.36 17.07 -32.40
CA ALA A 122 3.30 16.58 -31.39
C ALA A 122 3.85 17.72 -30.53
N ILE A 123 4.18 18.88 -31.12
CA ILE A 123 4.62 20.07 -30.38
C ILE A 123 3.51 20.57 -29.46
N GLU A 124 2.28 20.70 -29.96
CA GLU A 124 1.17 21.19 -29.16
C GLU A 124 0.83 20.26 -27.99
N SER A 125 0.70 18.95 -28.27
CA SER A 125 0.44 17.95 -27.24
C SER A 125 1.58 17.84 -26.23
N GLY A 126 2.83 17.91 -26.69
CA GLY A 126 4.01 17.86 -25.84
C GLY A 126 4.11 19.07 -24.92
N ALA A 127 3.88 20.28 -25.45
CA ALA A 127 3.90 21.50 -24.66
C ALA A 127 2.82 21.52 -23.57
N THR A 128 1.59 21.12 -23.91
CA THR A 128 0.51 21.00 -22.91
C THR A 128 0.87 20.00 -21.82
N PHE A 129 1.36 18.81 -22.20
CA PHE A 129 1.76 17.78 -21.23
C PHE A 129 2.89 18.24 -20.29
N ILE A 130 3.91 18.93 -20.81
CA ILE A 130 5.02 19.44 -19.99
C ILE A 130 4.51 20.50 -19.01
N SER A 131 3.67 21.44 -19.47
CA SER A 131 3.11 22.46 -18.59
C SER A 131 2.24 21.87 -17.48
N GLU A 132 1.42 20.87 -17.81
CA GLU A 132 0.55 20.20 -16.86
C GLU A 132 1.37 19.38 -15.84
N THR A 133 2.34 18.59 -16.32
CA THR A 133 3.24 17.81 -15.46
C THR A 133 4.02 18.72 -14.51
N PHE A 134 4.52 19.86 -15.00
CA PHE A 134 5.22 20.82 -14.16
C PHE A 134 4.31 21.38 -13.06
N LEU A 135 3.08 21.78 -13.40
CA LEU A 135 2.11 22.26 -12.42
C LEU A 135 1.75 21.18 -11.38
N PHE A 136 1.53 19.94 -11.81
CA PHE A 136 1.26 18.82 -10.90
C PHE A 136 2.45 18.48 -10.01
N LEU A 137 3.66 18.54 -10.54
CA LEU A 137 4.87 18.27 -9.76
C LEU A 137 5.08 19.35 -8.70
N VAL A 138 4.91 20.63 -9.05
CA VAL A 138 5.00 21.73 -8.10
C VAL A 138 3.89 21.64 -7.05
N ALA A 139 2.63 21.45 -7.47
CA ALA A 139 1.50 21.37 -6.55
C ALA A 139 1.58 20.13 -5.64
N GLY A 140 1.81 18.96 -6.21
CA GLY A 140 1.99 17.70 -5.48
C GLY A 140 3.23 17.74 -4.59
N GLY A 141 4.33 18.31 -5.08
CA GLY A 141 5.56 18.52 -4.33
C GLY A 141 5.34 19.41 -3.11
N LEU A 142 4.58 20.50 -3.22
CA LEU A 142 4.23 21.36 -2.09
C LEU A 142 3.37 20.61 -1.06
N ILE A 143 2.39 19.82 -1.50
CA ILE A 143 1.53 19.03 -0.61
C ILE A 143 2.35 17.97 0.13
N VAL A 144 3.22 17.23 -0.57
CA VAL A 144 4.08 16.20 0.02
C VAL A 144 5.09 16.86 0.97
N PHE A 145 5.69 17.97 0.57
CA PHE A 145 6.64 18.72 1.40
C PHE A 145 5.99 19.24 2.67
N GLU A 146 4.80 19.84 2.57
CA GLU A 146 4.05 20.30 3.74
C GLU A 146 3.60 19.13 4.62
N SER A 147 3.13 18.03 4.03
CA SER A 147 2.75 16.83 4.78
C SER A 147 3.94 16.24 5.53
N TRP A 148 5.09 16.11 4.89
CA TRP A 148 6.33 15.63 5.50
C TRP A 148 6.81 16.56 6.62
N ARG A 149 6.80 17.87 6.38
CA ARG A 149 7.15 18.89 7.40
C ARG A 149 6.16 18.92 8.56
N SER A 150 4.87 18.70 8.30
CA SER A 150 3.81 18.69 9.31
C SER A 150 3.87 17.43 10.17
N ARG A 151 4.06 16.25 9.54
CA ARG A 151 4.24 14.97 10.25
C ARG A 151 5.38 15.00 11.26
N ARG A 152 6.50 15.65 10.91
CA ARG A 152 7.63 15.85 11.85
C ARG A 152 7.28 16.68 13.09
N LYS A 153 6.31 17.60 13.02
CA LYS A 153 5.86 18.37 14.19
C LYS A 153 4.82 17.62 15.00
N GLU A 154 3.99 16.85 14.33
CA GLU A 154 2.96 16.03 14.98
C GLU A 154 3.57 14.87 15.78
N THR A 155 4.63 14.23 15.29
CA THR A 155 5.32 13.16 16.06
C THR A 155 5.90 13.67 17.37
N THR A 156 6.61 14.82 17.36
CA THR A 156 7.14 15.40 18.60
C THR A 156 6.02 15.79 19.57
N ARG A 157 4.89 16.32 19.08
CA ARG A 157 3.73 16.60 19.93
C ARG A 157 3.13 15.35 20.55
N ARG A 158 3.09 14.24 19.80
CA ARG A 158 2.60 12.96 20.29
C ARG A 158 3.55 12.40 21.36
N GLU A 159 4.85 12.43 21.11
CA GLU A 159 5.88 12.03 22.06
C GLU A 159 5.81 12.86 23.37
N ASP A 160 5.63 14.18 23.27
CA ASP A 160 5.46 15.06 24.43
C ASP A 160 4.19 14.73 25.23
N VAL A 161 3.07 14.45 24.55
CA VAL A 161 1.79 14.09 25.18
C VAL A 161 1.90 12.72 25.85
N GLU A 162 2.50 11.74 25.18
CA GLU A 162 2.74 10.40 25.72
C GLU A 162 3.62 10.46 26.97
N THR A 163 4.68 11.28 26.95
CA THR A 163 5.55 11.48 28.11
C THR A 163 4.78 12.05 29.31
N ARG A 164 3.93 13.06 29.08
CA ARG A 164 3.09 13.65 30.14
C ARG A 164 2.04 12.69 30.68
N LEU A 165 1.43 11.88 29.81
CA LEU A 165 0.49 10.85 30.23
C LEU A 165 1.18 9.81 31.12
N ALA A 166 2.37 9.35 30.73
CA ALA A 166 3.15 8.40 31.53
C ALA A 166 3.55 8.98 32.89
N GLU A 167 3.98 10.24 32.94
CA GLU A 167 4.30 10.94 34.20
C GLU A 167 3.06 11.06 35.12
N LEU A 168 1.91 11.45 34.55
CA LEU A 168 0.66 11.55 35.30
C LEU A 168 0.23 10.19 35.85
N GLU A 169 0.25 9.14 35.04
CA GLU A 169 -0.06 7.77 35.47
C GLU A 169 0.88 7.30 36.59
N GLN A 170 2.17 7.60 36.49
CA GLN A 170 3.14 7.27 37.54
C GLN A 170 2.86 8.03 38.83
N SER A 171 2.55 9.33 38.74
CA SER A 171 2.20 10.15 39.90
C SER A 171 0.93 9.65 40.60
N GLU A 172 -0.06 9.21 39.83
CA GLU A 172 -1.29 8.64 40.34
C GLU A 172 -1.03 7.29 41.03
N LYS A 173 -0.24 6.40 40.40
CA LYS A 173 0.16 5.12 41.00
C LYS A 173 0.93 5.32 42.29
N ALA A 174 1.87 6.26 42.34
CA ALA A 174 2.64 6.59 43.55
C ALA A 174 1.73 7.12 44.67
N ALA A 175 0.78 8.01 44.35
CA ALA A 175 -0.18 8.52 45.31
C ALA A 175 -1.08 7.40 45.87
N ARG A 176 -1.58 6.50 45.01
CA ARG A 176 -2.36 5.32 45.42
C ARG A 176 -1.53 4.43 46.36
N GLN A 177 -0.27 4.13 46.03
CA GLN A 177 0.61 3.32 46.87
C GLN A 177 0.89 3.97 48.24
N ALA A 178 1.09 5.28 48.28
CA ALA A 178 1.30 6.01 49.53
C ALA A 178 0.08 5.93 50.47
N LEU A 179 -1.13 6.06 49.91
CA LEU A 179 -2.37 5.89 50.68
C LEU A 179 -2.50 4.47 51.25
N LEU A 180 -2.16 3.45 50.46
CA LEU A 180 -2.17 2.05 50.90
C LEU A 180 -1.18 1.80 52.06
N ALA A 181 -0.01 2.42 52.01
CA ALA A 181 0.97 2.33 53.10
C ALA A 181 0.42 2.96 54.39
N LEU A 182 -0.19 4.14 54.28
CA LEU A 182 -0.78 4.86 55.42
C LEU A 182 -1.93 4.08 56.07
N GLU A 183 -2.80 3.42 55.27
CA GLU A 183 -3.87 2.59 55.81
C GLU A 183 -3.32 1.42 56.63
N LYS A 184 -2.24 0.77 56.16
CA LYS A 184 -1.59 -0.31 56.92
C LYS A 184 -1.09 0.17 58.27
N GLU A 185 -0.46 1.35 58.31
CA GLU A 185 0.00 1.96 59.57
C GLU A 185 -1.17 2.27 60.51
N LEU A 186 -2.26 2.84 60.00
CA LEU A 186 -3.46 3.10 60.81
C LEU A 186 -4.07 1.82 61.38
N LEU A 187 -4.14 0.75 60.59
CA LEU A 187 -4.64 -0.54 61.06
C LEU A 187 -3.72 -1.14 62.13
N GLN A 188 -2.40 -1.00 62.00
CA GLN A 188 -1.45 -1.42 63.03
C GLN A 188 -1.62 -0.63 64.33
N HIS A 189 -1.79 0.69 64.26
CA HIS A 189 -2.06 1.52 65.43
C HIS A 189 -3.37 1.12 66.11
N LYS A 190 -4.45 0.92 65.35
CA LYS A 190 -5.74 0.44 65.91
C LYS A 190 -5.63 -0.95 66.55
N ALA A 191 -4.84 -1.86 65.97
CA ALA A 191 -4.60 -3.18 66.55
C ALA A 191 -3.88 -3.10 67.90
N LYS A 192 -2.87 -2.22 68.02
CA LYS A 192 -2.15 -1.99 69.29
C LYS A 192 -3.04 -1.42 70.38
N HIS A 193 -4.02 -0.58 70.02
CA HIS A 193 -4.96 0.03 70.95
C HIS A 193 -6.22 -0.83 71.23
N GLY A 194 -6.34 -2.02 70.65
CA GLY A 194 -7.41 -2.98 70.96
C GLY A 194 -8.80 -2.66 70.38
N GLU A 195 -8.91 -1.72 69.43
CA GLU A 195 -10.18 -1.21 68.91
C GLU A 195 -10.67 -1.90 67.61
N LEU A 196 -10.21 -3.11 67.27
CA LEU A 196 -10.59 -3.77 66.01
C LEU A 196 -11.71 -4.83 66.18
N PRO A 197 -12.92 -4.64 65.63
CA PRO A 197 -13.90 -5.71 65.49
C PRO A 197 -13.45 -6.75 64.45
N ARG A 198 -13.88 -8.01 64.60
CA ARG A 198 -13.53 -9.21 63.78
C ARG A 198 -13.66 -9.08 62.25
N SER A 199 -14.21 -7.98 61.74
CA SER A 199 -14.40 -7.69 60.33
C SER A 199 -14.23 -6.18 60.09
N SER A 200 -12.98 -5.70 59.99
CA SER A 200 -12.69 -4.33 59.57
C SER A 200 -12.86 -4.21 58.05
N ALA A 201 -13.91 -3.52 57.61
CA ALA A 201 -14.03 -3.10 56.22
C ALA A 201 -12.85 -2.18 55.86
N ARG A 202 -12.15 -2.46 54.74
CA ARG A 202 -11.06 -1.62 54.23
C ARG A 202 -11.55 -0.19 54.07
N ILE A 203 -10.70 0.77 54.43
CA ILE A 203 -11.07 2.18 54.56
C ILE A 203 -10.97 2.90 53.20
N LEU A 204 -10.01 2.52 52.36
CA LEU A 204 -9.84 3.11 51.03
C LEU A 204 -10.84 2.57 49.98
N PRO A 205 -11.26 3.42 48.99
CA PRO A 205 -12.09 3.03 47.84
C PRO A 205 -11.48 1.93 46.97
N ARG A 206 -12.32 1.16 46.26
CA ARG A 206 -11.94 -0.03 45.48
C ARG A 206 -10.88 0.28 44.40
N GLU A 207 -10.96 1.47 43.80
CA GLU A 207 -10.07 2.00 42.74
C GLU A 207 -8.60 2.18 43.19
N VAL A 208 -8.36 2.29 44.50
CA VAL A 208 -7.01 2.42 45.08
C VAL A 208 -6.38 1.04 45.31
N TRP A 209 -7.20 -0.02 45.45
CA TRP A 209 -6.76 -1.39 45.70
C TRP A 209 -6.55 -2.22 44.44
N ASP A 210 -7.25 -1.90 43.35
CA ASP A 210 -7.11 -2.57 42.05
C ASP A 210 -5.88 -2.05 41.29
N VAL A 211 -4.68 -2.21 41.88
CA VAL A 211 -3.40 -1.72 41.31
C VAL A 211 -2.82 -2.66 40.23
N GLU A 212 -3.35 -3.87 40.08
CA GLU A 212 -2.96 -4.79 39.00
C GLU A 212 -4.21 -5.31 38.28
N GLN A 213 -4.47 -4.80 37.08
CA GLN A 213 -4.92 -5.52 35.87
C GLN A 213 -5.47 -4.56 34.81
N GLU A 214 -4.68 -3.58 34.40
CA GLU A 214 -4.69 -3.16 33.00
C GLU A 214 -3.23 -3.09 32.54
N GLU A 215 -2.58 -4.25 32.49
CA GLU A 215 -1.61 -4.44 31.43
C GLU A 215 -2.39 -4.31 30.12
N VAL A 216 -2.23 -3.17 29.46
CA VAL A 216 -2.64 -2.98 28.07
C VAL A 216 -1.89 -4.02 27.24
N LYS A 217 -2.47 -5.20 27.09
CA LYS A 217 -2.15 -6.11 25.99
C LYS A 217 -2.75 -5.50 24.75
N THR A 218 -1.99 -4.66 24.07
CA THR A 218 -2.17 -4.42 22.64
C THR A 218 -1.56 -5.61 21.89
N PRO A 219 -2.36 -6.51 21.29
CA PRO A 219 -1.84 -7.29 20.18
C PRO A 219 -1.65 -6.31 19.02
N GLU A 220 -0.40 -6.05 18.65
CA GLU A 220 -0.10 -5.43 17.37
C GLU A 220 -0.62 -6.35 16.26
N GLU A 221 -1.76 -5.99 15.67
CA GLU A 221 -2.14 -6.60 14.40
C GLU A 221 -1.24 -6.04 13.29
N PRO A 222 -0.69 -6.89 12.41
CA PRO A 222 0.12 -6.45 11.30
C PRO A 222 -0.76 -5.65 10.33
N SER A 223 -0.74 -4.32 10.49
CA SER A 223 -1.50 -3.43 9.63
C SER A 223 -1.02 -3.58 8.19
N LEU A 224 -1.93 -3.40 7.24
CA LEU A 224 -1.70 -3.48 5.79
C LEU A 224 -0.48 -2.67 5.32
N PHE A 225 -0.06 -1.66 6.08
CA PHE A 225 1.18 -0.91 5.85
C PHE A 225 2.43 -1.78 5.97
N SER A 226 2.49 -2.76 6.89
CA SER A 226 3.61 -3.70 7.04
C SER A 226 3.81 -4.57 5.79
N TRP A 227 2.71 -4.97 5.15
CA TRP A 227 2.75 -5.68 3.88
C TRP A 227 3.26 -4.78 2.75
N ILE A 228 2.81 -3.52 2.70
CA ILE A 228 3.25 -2.56 1.66
C ILE A 228 4.73 -2.17 1.84
N THR A 229 5.20 -1.97 3.07
CA THR A 229 6.59 -1.59 3.36
C THR A 229 7.57 -2.73 3.08
N SER A 230 7.14 -4.00 3.16
CA SER A 230 7.98 -5.15 2.81
C SER A 230 8.45 -5.19 1.34
N TYR A 231 7.75 -4.51 0.42
CA TYR A 231 8.10 -4.43 -1.00
C TYR A 231 8.88 -3.17 -1.38
N LEU A 232 9.06 -2.23 -0.45
CA LEU A 232 9.82 -1.00 -0.70
C LEU A 232 11.18 -1.12 0.01
N PRO A 233 12.31 -1.20 -0.73
CA PRO A 233 13.65 -1.31 -0.16
C PRO A 233 14.13 0.08 0.30
N PHE A 234 13.38 0.72 1.20
CA PHE A 234 13.74 2.01 1.75
C PHE A 234 14.20 1.84 3.20
N GLY A 235 15.50 1.55 3.33
CA GLY A 235 16.31 1.70 4.54
C GLY A 235 15.86 0.92 5.77
N GLU A 236 16.55 -0.18 6.08
CA GLU A 236 16.46 -0.85 7.39
C GLU A 236 16.58 0.18 8.53
N SER A 237 15.55 0.24 9.38
CA SER A 237 15.57 1.07 10.57
C SER A 237 16.67 0.55 11.52
N PRO A 238 17.46 1.43 12.17
CA PRO A 238 18.56 1.04 13.07
C PRO A 238 18.13 0.07 14.17
N GLU A 239 16.85 0.05 14.56
CA GLU A 239 16.30 -0.87 15.55
C GLU A 239 16.29 -2.33 15.06
N GLN A 240 15.98 -2.61 13.80
CA GLN A 240 15.99 -3.97 13.24
C GLN A 240 17.41 -4.54 13.13
N ARG A 241 18.39 -3.66 12.90
CA ARG A 241 19.81 -4.01 12.91
C ARG A 241 20.33 -4.27 14.32
N ALA A 242 19.80 -3.59 15.33
CA ALA A 242 20.13 -3.87 16.73
C ALA A 242 19.54 -5.22 17.19
N GLU A 243 18.29 -5.51 16.83
CA GLU A 243 17.63 -6.78 17.20
C GLU A 243 18.30 -8.01 16.58
N SER A 244 18.73 -7.94 15.31
CA SER A 244 19.44 -9.04 14.65
C SER A 244 20.79 -9.36 15.31
N VAL A 245 21.55 -8.33 15.70
CA VAL A 245 22.84 -8.49 16.42
C VAL A 245 22.63 -9.07 17.84
N ILE A 246 21.57 -8.68 18.54
CA ILE A 246 21.24 -9.21 19.87
C ILE A 246 20.79 -10.69 19.77
N LYS A 247 20.08 -11.05 18.69
CA LYS A 247 19.65 -12.43 18.46
C LYS A 247 20.82 -13.36 18.11
N GLU A 248 21.78 -12.86 17.35
CA GLU A 248 23.02 -13.58 17.01
C GLU A 248 23.91 -13.80 18.25
N SER A 249 24.04 -12.79 19.12
CA SER A 249 24.82 -12.92 20.36
C SER A 249 24.18 -13.89 21.38
N LYS A 250 22.85 -13.99 21.41
CA LYS A 250 22.12 -14.93 22.27
C LYS A 250 22.22 -16.39 21.80
N SER A 251 22.42 -16.60 20.50
CA SER A 251 22.63 -17.95 19.92
C SER A 251 24.03 -18.50 20.22
N ALA A 252 25.03 -17.62 20.31
CA ALA A 252 26.42 -18.00 20.61
C ALA A 252 26.69 -18.36 22.09
N ALA A 253 25.74 -18.14 23.00
CA ALA A 253 25.92 -18.31 24.45
C ALA A 253 25.48 -19.68 25.02
N LYS A 254 25.20 -20.69 24.17
CA LYS A 254 24.84 -22.04 24.65
C LYS A 254 26.07 -22.97 24.60
N PRO A 255 26.63 -23.42 25.74
CA PRO A 255 27.76 -24.34 25.73
C PRO A 255 27.31 -25.75 25.31
N PRO A 256 28.18 -26.57 24.70
CA PRO A 256 27.85 -27.95 24.37
C PRO A 256 27.90 -28.79 25.65
N VAL A 257 26.76 -29.38 26.01
CA VAL A 257 26.65 -30.36 27.09
C VAL A 257 26.57 -31.75 26.46
N ASP A 258 27.60 -32.54 26.74
CA ASP A 258 27.71 -33.99 26.79
C ASP A 258 27.45 -34.84 25.53
N ALA A 259 28.54 -35.40 25.01
CA ALA A 259 28.56 -36.68 24.29
C ALA A 259 29.58 -37.62 24.96
N GLN A 260 29.12 -38.35 25.97
CA GLN A 260 29.73 -39.60 26.43
C GLN A 260 28.64 -40.68 26.47
N ALA A 261 29.08 -41.92 26.22
CA ALA A 261 28.35 -43.19 26.28
C ALA A 261 27.56 -43.61 25.01
N SER A 262 28.23 -44.31 24.09
CA SER A 262 28.24 -45.80 24.03
C SER A 262 29.06 -46.27 22.82
#